data_AF-A0A1W9M4Q7-F1
#
_entry.id   AF-A0A1W9M4Q7-F1
#
_cell.length_a   1.000
_cell.length_b   1.000
_cell.length_c   1.000
_cell.angle_alpha   90.00
_cell.angle_beta   90.00
_cell.angle_gamma   90.00
#
_symmetry.space_group_name_H-M   'P 1'
#
loop_
_entity.id
_entity.type
_entity.pdbx_description
1 polymer ?
#
loop_
_entity_poly.entity_id
_entity_poly.type
_entity_poly.pdbx_seq_one_letter_code
_entity_poly.pdbx_strand_id
1 'polypeptide(L)'
;MTTLIDELKQKDIPSFINKIATDEGVGVQELIQDILDGYVVVPRNNRRSGFDPIAIGRGTRIKINANIGTSPHRCSPDEEMKKTQVAVESGADAVMDLSIAGNISQFRKNIIEKFNVPLGTVPIYEAMIGLESPEQLTIEHFLNILEKQAKEKVDFMTIHAGVLKAHIPLIEKRILGVVSRGGSVIVRWMRHHQKENFLYEHFDKILKIAAEYDITMSLGDGLRPGCTADANDEAQFAELEVLGELVRRCKAANVQVMVEGPGHVPLHLIEENIIREKEICEGAPFYVLGPLVMDYAAGYDHITGAIGGALAAYYGADFLCYVTPAEHLRLPTLEDVREGVIASKIAAAAADLSRKRPAEIRRNLEMSAARKNFDWETQKKLSIDPVKFSKYLEKADTCGDDDNKEIPCSMCGEWCAIKQAAK
;
A
#
# COMPACT_ATOMS: atom_id res chain seq x y z
N MET A 1 -15.05 -19.67 -14.38
CA MET A 1 -14.66 -18.25 -14.33
C MET A 1 -13.16 -18.21 -14.47
N THR A 2 -12.65 -17.29 -15.26
CA THR A 2 -11.25 -17.18 -15.67
C THR A 2 -10.56 -16.06 -14.89
N THR A 3 -9.25 -16.17 -14.67
CA THR A 3 -8.43 -15.06 -14.15
C THR A 3 -8.22 -14.00 -15.24
N LEU A 4 -7.82 -12.78 -14.86
CA LEU A 4 -7.41 -11.78 -15.86
C LEU A 4 -6.27 -12.29 -16.77
N ILE A 5 -5.33 -13.05 -16.19
CA ILE A 5 -4.23 -13.65 -16.96
C ILE A 5 -4.78 -14.64 -18.01
N ASP A 6 -5.78 -15.44 -17.67
CA ASP A 6 -6.42 -16.35 -18.63
C ASP A 6 -7.16 -15.60 -19.74
N GLU A 7 -7.89 -14.52 -19.40
CA GLU A 7 -8.57 -13.63 -20.36
C GLU A 7 -7.55 -13.07 -21.36
N LEU A 8 -6.44 -12.51 -20.87
CA LEU A 8 -5.39 -11.92 -21.70
C LEU A 8 -4.66 -12.96 -22.57
N LYS A 9 -4.38 -14.16 -22.04
CA LYS A 9 -3.79 -15.28 -22.83
C LYS A 9 -4.70 -15.71 -23.98
N GLN A 10 -6.01 -15.60 -23.80
CA GLN A 10 -7.02 -15.89 -24.83
C GLN A 10 -7.26 -14.71 -25.79
N LYS A 11 -6.55 -13.58 -25.59
CA LYS A 11 -6.74 -12.31 -26.32
C LYS A 11 -8.12 -11.70 -26.12
N ASP A 12 -8.81 -12.06 -25.04
CA ASP A 12 -9.97 -11.34 -24.56
C ASP A 12 -9.45 -10.20 -23.69
N ILE A 13 -9.42 -8.98 -24.24
CA ILE A 13 -8.83 -7.80 -23.58
C ILE A 13 -9.96 -6.97 -22.98
N PRO A 14 -10.14 -6.96 -21.65
CA PRO A 14 -11.17 -6.16 -21.01
C PRO A 14 -10.99 -4.67 -21.30
N SER A 15 -12.10 -3.94 -21.42
CA SER A 15 -12.09 -2.50 -21.74
C SER A 15 -11.30 -1.66 -20.72
N PHE A 16 -11.29 -2.05 -19.44
CA PHE A 16 -10.56 -1.36 -18.40
C PHE A 16 -9.04 -1.36 -18.61
N ILE A 17 -8.47 -2.33 -19.34
CA ILE A 17 -7.03 -2.34 -19.65
C ILE A 17 -6.64 -1.13 -20.49
N ASN A 18 -7.48 -0.76 -21.47
CA ASN A 18 -7.26 0.43 -22.30
C ASN A 18 -7.38 1.72 -21.47
N LYS A 19 -8.34 1.75 -20.53
CA LYS A 19 -8.51 2.87 -19.60
C LYS A 19 -7.27 3.02 -18.71
N ILE A 20 -6.81 1.94 -18.07
CA ILE A 20 -5.58 1.93 -17.26
C ILE A 20 -4.39 2.42 -18.07
N ALA A 21 -4.18 1.91 -19.29
CA ALA A 21 -3.08 2.33 -20.13
C ALA A 21 -3.11 3.84 -20.43
N THR A 22 -4.31 4.39 -20.67
CA THR A 22 -4.51 5.82 -20.90
C THR A 22 -4.25 6.64 -19.65
N ASP A 23 -4.84 6.24 -18.51
CA ASP A 23 -4.71 6.92 -17.22
C ASP A 23 -3.24 6.91 -16.72
N GLU A 24 -2.52 5.83 -17.00
CA GLU A 24 -1.12 5.65 -16.61
C GLU A 24 -0.11 6.17 -17.65
N GLY A 25 -0.56 6.53 -18.86
CA GLY A 25 0.30 6.99 -19.94
C GLY A 25 1.28 5.92 -20.46
N VAL A 26 0.87 4.65 -20.45
CA VAL A 26 1.67 3.50 -20.90
C VAL A 26 1.06 2.85 -22.14
N GLY A 27 1.85 2.08 -22.89
CA GLY A 27 1.34 1.35 -24.06
C GLY A 27 0.42 0.19 -23.65
N VAL A 28 -0.72 0.00 -24.33
CA VAL A 28 -1.66 -1.11 -24.03
C VAL A 28 -0.98 -2.48 -24.14
N GLN A 29 -0.18 -2.69 -25.20
CA GLN A 29 0.51 -3.97 -25.40
C GLN A 29 1.63 -4.20 -24.39
N GLU A 30 2.35 -3.14 -24.00
CA GLU A 30 3.36 -3.19 -22.94
C GLU A 30 2.72 -3.54 -21.60
N LEU A 31 1.59 -2.89 -21.25
CA LEU A 31 0.84 -3.19 -20.03
C LEU A 31 0.34 -4.64 -20.00
N ILE A 32 -0.21 -5.15 -21.11
CA ILE A 32 -0.66 -6.55 -21.19
C ILE A 32 0.52 -7.50 -20.98
N GLN A 33 1.66 -7.24 -21.61
CA GLN A 33 2.86 -8.06 -21.46
C GLN A 33 3.38 -8.02 -20.01
N ASP A 34 3.40 -6.84 -19.39
CA ASP A 34 3.81 -6.68 -18.00
C ASP A 34 2.87 -7.39 -17.01
N ILE A 35 1.57 -7.46 -17.30
CA ILE A 35 0.62 -8.27 -16.52
C ILE A 35 0.90 -9.77 -16.71
N LEU A 36 1.14 -10.22 -17.95
CA LEU A 36 1.40 -11.63 -18.25
C LEU A 36 2.72 -12.13 -17.66
N ASP A 37 3.75 -11.28 -17.61
CA ASP A 37 5.06 -11.59 -17.03
C ASP A 37 5.07 -11.45 -15.50
N GLY A 38 4.02 -10.83 -14.94
CA GLY A 38 3.85 -10.62 -13.50
C GLY A 38 4.61 -9.41 -12.95
N TYR A 39 4.98 -8.44 -13.79
CA TYR A 39 5.57 -7.16 -13.40
C TYR A 39 4.52 -6.11 -12.99
N VAL A 40 3.26 -6.36 -13.34
CA VAL A 40 2.10 -5.54 -13.00
C VAL A 40 0.96 -6.45 -12.52
N VAL A 41 0.27 -6.03 -11.47
CA VAL A 41 -1.01 -6.62 -11.05
C VAL A 41 -2.15 -5.62 -11.22
N VAL A 42 -3.34 -6.14 -11.44
CA VAL A 42 -4.60 -5.40 -11.52
C VAL A 42 -5.57 -6.04 -10.51
N PRO A 43 -5.56 -5.59 -9.24
CA PRO A 43 -6.43 -6.15 -8.21
C PRO A 43 -7.90 -5.96 -8.56
N ARG A 44 -8.56 -7.08 -8.89
CA ARG A 44 -9.95 -7.10 -9.32
C ARG A 44 -10.55 -8.47 -9.06
N ASN A 45 -11.44 -8.55 -8.07
CA ASN A 45 -12.29 -9.72 -7.93
C ASN A 45 -13.24 -9.84 -9.13
N ASN A 46 -13.26 -11.00 -9.81
CA ASN A 46 -14.10 -11.21 -11.00
C ASN A 46 -15.62 -11.16 -10.73
N ARG A 47 -16.04 -11.13 -9.45
CA ARG A 47 -17.44 -10.93 -9.03
C ARG A 47 -17.77 -9.46 -8.70
N ARG A 48 -16.79 -8.57 -8.73
CA ARG A 48 -16.97 -7.13 -8.54
C ARG A 48 -17.19 -6.45 -9.90
N SER A 49 -18.37 -5.85 -10.08
CA SER A 49 -18.75 -5.12 -11.30
C SER A 49 -18.89 -3.62 -11.02
N GLY A 50 -18.71 -2.78 -12.03
CA GLY A 50 -18.92 -1.34 -11.92
C GLY A 50 -17.86 -0.61 -11.09
N PHE A 51 -16.66 -1.19 -11.02
CA PHE A 51 -15.48 -0.60 -10.39
C PHE A 51 -14.39 -0.40 -11.45
N ASP A 52 -13.64 0.70 -11.37
CA ASP A 52 -12.50 0.98 -12.24
C ASP A 52 -11.20 0.45 -11.61
N PRO A 53 -10.70 -0.74 -12.01
CA PRO A 53 -9.47 -1.27 -11.46
C PRO A 53 -8.27 -0.42 -11.84
N ILE A 54 -7.24 -0.49 -10.99
CA ILE A 54 -5.95 0.18 -11.17
C ILE A 54 -4.86 -0.86 -11.41
N ALA A 55 -3.80 -0.47 -12.10
CA ALA A 55 -2.58 -1.27 -12.21
C ALA A 55 -1.55 -0.84 -11.17
N ILE A 56 -0.88 -1.83 -10.58
CA ILE A 56 0.19 -1.68 -9.59
C ILE A 56 1.42 -2.41 -10.14
N GLY A 57 2.52 -1.70 -10.35
CA GLY A 57 3.76 -2.30 -10.84
C GLY A 57 4.51 -1.42 -11.84
N ARG A 58 5.43 -2.07 -12.56
CA ARG A 58 6.36 -1.44 -13.50
C ARG A 58 5.66 -0.49 -14.48
N GLY A 59 6.28 0.69 -14.69
CA GLY A 59 5.81 1.70 -15.66
C GLY A 59 4.57 2.50 -15.21
N THR A 60 3.80 2.01 -14.24
CA THR A 60 2.67 2.74 -13.66
C THR A 60 3.15 3.73 -12.60
N ARG A 61 2.31 4.72 -12.24
CA ARG A 61 2.60 5.60 -11.10
C ARG A 61 2.63 4.80 -9.80
N ILE A 62 3.41 5.25 -8.84
CA ILE A 62 3.45 4.60 -7.51
C ILE A 62 2.08 4.76 -6.83
N LYS A 63 1.58 3.66 -6.27
CA LYS A 63 0.25 3.59 -5.65
C LYS A 63 0.33 3.71 -4.13
N ILE A 64 -0.78 4.07 -3.49
CA ILE A 64 -0.85 4.26 -2.04
C ILE A 64 -2.00 3.44 -1.45
N ASN A 65 -1.71 2.66 -0.41
CA ASN A 65 -2.72 1.98 0.39
C ASN A 65 -2.99 2.74 1.69
N ALA A 66 -4.26 2.78 2.11
CA ALA A 66 -4.65 3.19 3.45
C ALA A 66 -5.26 2.01 4.23
N ASN A 67 -4.75 1.78 5.44
CA ASN A 67 -5.32 0.78 6.36
C ASN A 67 -6.46 1.39 7.16
N ILE A 68 -7.58 0.70 7.23
CA ILE A 68 -8.74 1.04 8.06
C ILE A 68 -9.17 -0.20 8.84
N GLY A 69 -10.06 -0.03 9.81
CA GLY A 69 -10.70 -1.16 10.45
C GLY A 69 -11.01 -0.97 11.92
N THR A 70 -11.94 -1.79 12.39
CA THR A 70 -12.42 -1.78 13.77
C THR A 70 -11.54 -2.65 14.67
N SER A 71 -11.47 -2.29 15.95
CA SER A 71 -10.80 -3.10 16.98
C SER A 71 -11.70 -3.30 18.19
N PRO A 72 -11.43 -4.27 19.07
CA PRO A 72 -12.18 -4.47 20.30
C PRO A 72 -12.21 -3.22 21.20
N HIS A 73 -11.16 -2.40 21.16
CA HIS A 73 -11.07 -1.17 21.95
C HIS A 73 -11.89 -0.01 21.37
N ARG A 74 -12.09 0.01 20.04
CA ARG A 74 -12.86 1.04 19.34
C ARG A 74 -13.53 0.42 18.12
N CYS A 75 -14.76 -0.04 18.31
CA CYS A 75 -15.55 -0.70 17.27
C CYS A 75 -16.69 0.21 16.81
N SER A 76 -16.39 1.15 15.90
CA SER A 76 -17.38 2.05 15.30
C SER A 76 -17.30 1.99 13.77
N PRO A 77 -18.14 1.17 13.11
CA PRO A 77 -18.17 1.09 11.65
C PRO A 77 -18.43 2.45 10.97
N ASP A 78 -19.24 3.31 11.59
CA ASP A 78 -19.52 4.66 11.06
C ASP A 78 -18.29 5.56 11.07
N GLU A 79 -17.45 5.44 12.10
CA GLU A 79 -16.19 6.17 12.17
C GLU A 79 -15.19 5.64 11.14
N GLU A 80 -15.08 4.32 11.02
CA GLU A 80 -14.21 3.69 10.02
C GLU A 80 -14.66 4.02 8.59
N MET A 81 -15.96 4.09 8.31
CA MET A 81 -16.48 4.57 7.02
C MET A 81 -16.08 6.03 6.72
N LYS A 82 -16.02 6.90 7.74
CA LYS A 82 -15.51 8.27 7.59
C LYS A 82 -14.00 8.29 7.34
N LYS A 83 -13.23 7.41 8.01
CA LYS A 83 -11.79 7.26 7.74
C LYS A 83 -11.55 6.81 6.31
N THR A 84 -12.30 5.82 5.83
CA THR A 84 -12.23 5.36 4.44
C THR A 84 -12.54 6.51 3.46
N GLN A 85 -13.58 7.30 3.74
CA GLN A 85 -13.90 8.49 2.94
C GLN A 85 -12.72 9.46 2.88
N VAL A 86 -12.17 9.83 4.03
CA VAL A 86 -11.03 10.76 4.12
C VAL A 86 -9.81 10.20 3.41
N ALA A 87 -9.53 8.91 3.52
CA ALA A 87 -8.40 8.27 2.85
C ALA A 87 -8.54 8.37 1.31
N VAL A 88 -9.69 7.97 0.78
CA VAL A 88 -9.96 8.00 -0.68
C VAL A 88 -9.95 9.43 -1.21
N GLU A 89 -10.61 10.38 -0.52
CA GLU A 89 -10.62 11.80 -0.92
C GLU A 89 -9.23 12.46 -0.87
N SER A 90 -8.34 11.97 0.01
CA SER A 90 -6.96 12.44 0.09
C SER A 90 -6.06 11.83 -0.98
N GLY A 91 -6.51 10.76 -1.64
CA GLY A 91 -5.84 10.11 -2.77
C GLY A 91 -5.23 8.75 -2.45
N ALA A 92 -5.78 8.00 -1.50
CA ALA A 92 -5.48 6.57 -1.38
C ALA A 92 -6.01 5.83 -2.62
N ASP A 93 -5.16 4.99 -3.21
CA ASP A 93 -5.46 4.24 -4.43
C ASP A 93 -6.14 2.91 -4.14
N ALA A 94 -5.86 2.35 -2.96
CA ALA A 94 -6.53 1.19 -2.40
C ALA A 94 -6.75 1.37 -0.90
N VAL A 95 -7.62 0.54 -0.34
CA VAL A 95 -7.83 0.46 1.10
C VAL A 95 -7.75 -0.99 1.56
N MET A 96 -7.26 -1.20 2.77
CA MET A 96 -7.29 -2.52 3.42
C MET A 96 -8.18 -2.49 4.66
N ASP A 97 -9.11 -3.44 4.73
CA ASP A 97 -9.88 -3.70 5.94
C ASP A 97 -9.11 -4.66 6.86
N LEU A 98 -8.57 -4.09 7.95
CA LEU A 98 -7.83 -4.80 8.99
C LEU A 98 -8.67 -5.03 10.26
N SER A 99 -10.00 -4.94 10.13
CA SER A 99 -10.94 -5.11 11.23
C SER A 99 -10.80 -6.46 11.93
N ILE A 100 -10.95 -6.44 13.26
CA ILE A 100 -10.94 -7.63 14.12
C ILE A 100 -12.10 -7.63 15.12
N ALA A 101 -13.10 -6.75 14.94
CA ALA A 101 -14.25 -6.66 15.83
C ALA A 101 -15.51 -6.15 15.10
N GLY A 102 -16.70 -6.50 15.60
CA GLY A 102 -17.98 -6.06 15.03
C GLY A 102 -18.37 -6.81 13.76
N ASN A 103 -19.33 -6.25 13.00
CA ASN A 103 -19.84 -6.87 11.77
C ASN A 103 -18.96 -6.53 10.57
N ILE A 104 -17.84 -7.24 10.45
CA ILE A 104 -16.81 -7.02 9.42
C ILE A 104 -17.35 -7.26 8.00
N SER A 105 -18.14 -8.32 7.80
CA SER A 105 -18.77 -8.61 6.50
C SER A 105 -19.62 -7.43 6.00
N GLN A 106 -20.45 -6.85 6.87
CA GLN A 106 -21.26 -5.69 6.51
C GLN A 106 -20.40 -4.46 6.24
N PHE A 107 -19.33 -4.27 7.02
CA PHE A 107 -18.41 -3.15 6.83
C PHE A 107 -17.69 -3.22 5.47
N ARG A 108 -17.14 -4.38 5.09
CA ARG A 108 -16.54 -4.59 3.75
C ARG A 108 -17.52 -4.34 2.63
N LYS A 109 -18.76 -4.85 2.76
CA LYS A 109 -19.83 -4.61 1.78
C LYS A 109 -20.08 -3.11 1.61
N ASN A 110 -20.17 -2.36 2.70
CA ASN A 110 -20.36 -0.90 2.67
C ASN A 110 -19.20 -0.18 1.98
N ILE A 111 -17.95 -0.62 2.20
CA ILE A 111 -16.79 -0.05 1.51
C ILE A 111 -16.88 -0.27 0.00
N ILE A 112 -17.12 -1.52 -0.41
CA ILE A 112 -17.19 -1.92 -1.83
C ILE A 112 -18.30 -1.18 -2.57
N GLU A 113 -19.45 -0.97 -1.91
CA GLU A 113 -20.60 -0.26 -2.49
C GLU A 113 -20.35 1.26 -2.62
N LYS A 114 -19.57 1.86 -1.72
CA LYS A 114 -19.41 3.31 -1.64
C LYS A 114 -18.14 3.83 -2.33
N PHE A 115 -17.07 3.04 -2.38
CA PHE A 115 -15.76 3.51 -2.80
C PHE A 115 -15.25 2.77 -4.04
N ASN A 116 -14.85 3.54 -5.04
CA ASN A 116 -14.27 3.05 -6.29
C ASN A 116 -12.75 2.88 -6.16
N VAL A 117 -12.31 2.05 -5.20
CA VAL A 117 -10.89 1.64 -5.01
C VAL A 117 -10.83 0.13 -4.72
N PRO A 118 -9.71 -0.57 -5.01
CA PRO A 118 -9.54 -1.96 -4.61
C PRO A 118 -9.60 -2.11 -3.08
N LEU A 119 -10.25 -3.18 -2.63
CA LEU A 119 -10.29 -3.55 -1.22
C LEU A 119 -9.39 -4.75 -0.95
N GLY A 120 -8.43 -4.58 -0.05
CA GLY A 120 -7.61 -5.66 0.47
C GLY A 120 -8.01 -6.12 1.87
N THR A 121 -7.60 -7.32 2.26
CA THR A 121 -7.78 -7.84 3.62
C THR A 121 -6.60 -8.70 4.06
N VAL A 122 -6.58 -9.05 5.34
CA VAL A 122 -5.68 -10.07 5.91
C VAL A 122 -6.55 -11.21 6.47
N PRO A 123 -6.86 -12.26 5.69
CA PRO A 123 -7.87 -13.26 6.07
C PRO A 123 -7.64 -13.94 7.42
N ILE A 124 -6.38 -14.10 7.82
CA ILE A 124 -6.02 -14.68 9.12
C ILE A 124 -6.55 -13.85 10.31
N TYR A 125 -6.81 -12.55 10.13
CA TYR A 125 -7.38 -11.70 11.19
C TYR A 125 -8.83 -12.06 11.49
N GLU A 126 -9.64 -12.29 10.46
CA GLU A 126 -11.02 -12.73 10.66
C GLU A 126 -11.10 -14.19 11.12
N ALA A 127 -10.20 -15.06 10.65
CA ALA A 127 -10.11 -16.44 11.11
C ALA A 127 -9.75 -16.57 12.60
N MET A 128 -9.17 -15.52 13.19
CA MET A 128 -8.91 -15.45 14.63
C MET A 128 -10.13 -15.04 15.46
N ILE A 129 -11.19 -14.49 14.85
CA ILE A 129 -12.34 -13.97 15.59
C ILE A 129 -13.16 -15.13 16.15
N GLY A 130 -13.38 -15.10 17.47
CA GLY A 130 -14.11 -16.13 18.19
C GLY A 130 -13.23 -17.31 18.62
N LEU A 131 -11.95 -17.34 18.26
CA LEU A 131 -10.97 -18.26 18.83
C LEU A 131 -10.37 -17.67 20.10
N GLU A 132 -10.12 -18.52 21.09
CA GLU A 132 -9.45 -18.10 22.32
C GLU A 132 -7.95 -17.88 22.09
N SER A 133 -7.39 -18.57 21.10
CA SER A 133 -5.96 -18.55 20.87
C SER A 133 -5.58 -18.96 19.44
N PRO A 134 -4.45 -18.48 18.89
CA PRO A 134 -3.99 -18.84 17.55
C PRO A 134 -3.87 -20.34 17.31
N GLU A 135 -3.54 -21.11 18.34
CA GLU A 135 -3.38 -22.55 18.31
C GLU A 135 -4.66 -23.30 17.90
N GLN A 136 -5.83 -22.68 17.99
CA GLN A 136 -7.09 -23.30 17.57
C GLN A 136 -7.34 -23.20 16.05
N LEU A 137 -6.52 -22.45 15.31
CA LEU A 137 -6.64 -22.31 13.87
C LEU A 137 -6.42 -23.65 13.16
N THR A 138 -7.29 -23.95 12.20
CA THR A 138 -7.14 -25.05 11.25
C THR A 138 -7.13 -24.52 9.82
N ILE A 139 -6.53 -25.28 8.91
CA ILE A 139 -6.53 -24.93 7.48
C ILE A 139 -7.97 -24.89 6.93
N GLU A 140 -8.85 -25.80 7.35
CA GLU A 140 -10.24 -25.81 6.90
C GLU A 140 -10.97 -24.52 7.31
N HIS A 141 -10.77 -24.06 8.55
CA HIS A 141 -11.35 -22.81 9.01
C HIS A 141 -10.81 -21.62 8.22
N PHE A 142 -9.49 -21.57 8.01
CA PHE A 142 -8.85 -20.52 7.23
C PHE A 142 -9.37 -20.46 5.79
N LEU A 143 -9.44 -21.61 5.09
CA LEU A 143 -9.95 -21.68 3.71
C LEU A 143 -11.42 -21.26 3.61
N ASN A 144 -12.24 -21.57 4.61
CA ASN A 144 -13.63 -21.11 4.67
C ASN A 144 -13.72 -19.58 4.78
N ILE A 145 -12.86 -18.95 5.59
CA ILE A 145 -12.79 -17.48 5.72
C ILE A 145 -12.25 -16.85 4.43
N LEU A 146 -11.22 -17.43 3.84
CA LEU A 146 -10.65 -16.98 2.57
C LEU A 146 -11.73 -16.97 1.47
N GLU A 147 -12.45 -18.08 1.29
CA GLU A 147 -13.50 -18.19 0.28
C GLU A 147 -14.70 -17.28 0.61
N LYS A 148 -15.05 -17.13 1.89
CA LYS A 148 -16.08 -16.18 2.34
C LYS A 148 -15.73 -14.76 1.89
N GLN A 149 -14.51 -14.29 2.16
CA GLN A 149 -14.07 -12.95 1.76
C GLN A 149 -14.01 -12.79 0.23
N ALA A 150 -13.63 -13.85 -0.50
CA ALA A 150 -13.64 -13.85 -1.96
C ALA A 150 -15.07 -13.71 -2.51
N LYS A 151 -16.07 -14.36 -1.89
CA LYS A 151 -17.50 -14.18 -2.20
C LYS A 151 -18.01 -12.79 -1.86
N GLU A 152 -17.41 -12.15 -0.86
CA GLU A 152 -17.67 -10.75 -0.48
C GLU A 152 -16.93 -9.73 -1.37
N LYS A 153 -16.29 -10.18 -2.46
CA LYS A 153 -15.70 -9.32 -3.50
C LYS A 153 -14.45 -8.53 -3.08
N VAL A 154 -13.68 -9.06 -2.12
CA VAL A 154 -12.32 -8.57 -1.81
C VAL A 154 -11.42 -8.75 -3.03
N ASP A 155 -10.59 -7.77 -3.36
CA ASP A 155 -9.77 -7.73 -4.59
C ASP A 155 -8.36 -8.31 -4.41
N PHE A 156 -7.77 -8.14 -3.22
CA PHE A 156 -6.47 -8.73 -2.88
C PHE A 156 -6.40 -9.18 -1.43
N MET A 157 -5.55 -10.17 -1.14
CA MET A 157 -5.47 -10.76 0.20
C MET A 157 -4.02 -10.97 0.64
N THR A 158 -3.69 -10.50 1.84
CA THR A 158 -2.39 -10.73 2.46
C THR A 158 -2.29 -12.12 3.09
N ILE A 159 -1.37 -12.94 2.60
CA ILE A 159 -1.17 -14.33 3.04
C ILE A 159 0.26 -14.51 3.53
N HIS A 160 0.42 -14.84 4.82
CA HIS A 160 1.71 -14.99 5.50
C HIS A 160 2.24 -16.43 5.35
N ALA A 161 2.38 -16.89 4.10
CA ALA A 161 2.86 -18.23 3.78
C ALA A 161 4.41 -18.33 3.70
N GLY A 162 5.14 -17.21 3.77
CA GLY A 162 6.61 -17.20 3.71
C GLY A 162 7.32 -17.56 5.00
N VAL A 163 6.63 -17.50 6.15
CA VAL A 163 7.22 -17.86 7.44
C VAL A 163 7.33 -19.37 7.54
N LEU A 164 8.55 -19.92 7.54
CA LEU A 164 8.79 -21.35 7.74
C LEU A 164 9.29 -21.65 9.16
N LYS A 165 9.13 -22.90 9.59
CA LYS A 165 9.62 -23.39 10.88
C LYS A 165 11.13 -23.19 11.04
N ALA A 166 11.88 -23.32 9.94
CA ALA A 166 13.33 -23.08 9.91
C ALA A 166 13.73 -21.62 10.24
N HIS A 167 12.82 -20.66 10.09
CA HIS A 167 13.10 -19.25 10.39
C HIS A 167 12.95 -18.91 11.88
N ILE A 168 12.27 -19.77 12.67
CA ILE A 168 11.98 -19.49 14.08
C ILE A 168 13.25 -19.23 14.91
N PRO A 169 14.38 -19.96 14.77
CA PRO A 169 15.59 -19.63 15.52
C PRO A 169 16.23 -18.29 15.13
N LEU A 170 15.95 -17.77 13.93
CA LEU A 170 16.52 -16.51 13.44
C LEU A 170 15.88 -15.30 14.15
N ILE A 171 14.58 -15.37 14.42
CA ILE A 171 13.83 -14.27 15.07
C ILE A 171 14.19 -14.11 16.56
N GLU A 172 14.80 -15.12 17.19
CA GLU A 172 15.19 -15.07 18.61
C GLU A 172 16.37 -14.13 18.86
N LYS A 173 17.10 -13.76 17.81
CA LYS A 173 18.22 -12.80 17.86
C LYS A 173 17.77 -11.33 17.78
N ARG A 174 16.50 -11.08 17.42
CA ARG A 174 15.97 -9.73 17.16
C ARG A 174 15.66 -8.96 18.43
N ILE A 175 15.70 -7.63 18.34
CA ILE A 175 15.29 -6.74 19.43
C ILE A 175 13.78 -6.80 19.64
N LEU A 176 12.98 -6.70 18.58
CA LEU A 176 11.51 -6.70 18.68
C LEU A 176 10.85 -8.01 18.26
N GLY A 177 11.65 -9.00 17.83
CA GLY A 177 11.14 -10.30 17.40
C GLY A 177 10.27 -10.20 16.15
N VAL A 178 8.97 -10.49 16.30
CA VAL A 178 7.99 -10.51 15.20
C VAL A 178 6.95 -9.42 15.43
N VAL A 179 6.96 -8.41 14.57
CA VAL A 179 6.02 -7.27 14.63
C VAL A 179 4.86 -7.38 13.66
N SER A 180 4.90 -8.33 12.73
CA SER A 180 3.73 -8.65 11.90
C SER A 180 2.67 -9.34 12.75
N ARG A 181 1.45 -8.79 12.80
CA ARG A 181 0.34 -9.44 13.49
C ARG A 181 0.02 -10.79 12.85
N GLY A 182 -0.05 -10.87 11.52
CA GLY A 182 -0.27 -12.15 10.84
C GLY A 182 0.90 -13.12 11.02
N GLY A 183 2.13 -12.62 10.90
CA GLY A 183 3.35 -13.42 11.15
C GLY A 183 3.41 -13.99 12.58
N SER A 184 3.10 -13.18 13.60
CA SER A 184 3.09 -13.62 14.99
C SER A 184 2.03 -14.69 15.30
N VAL A 185 0.86 -14.61 14.67
CA VAL A 185 -0.18 -15.68 14.72
C VAL A 185 0.39 -16.99 14.18
N ILE A 186 1.06 -16.95 13.03
CA ILE A 186 1.64 -18.14 12.39
C ILE A 186 2.81 -18.70 13.22
N VAL A 187 3.73 -17.86 13.69
CA VAL A 187 4.86 -18.28 14.54
C VAL A 187 4.35 -18.93 15.83
N ARG A 188 3.33 -18.35 16.47
CA ARG A 188 2.73 -18.93 17.67
C ARG A 188 2.06 -20.27 17.39
N TRP A 189 1.31 -20.38 16.30
CA TRP A 189 0.69 -21.64 15.87
C TRP A 189 1.75 -22.73 15.62
N MET A 190 2.85 -22.41 14.92
CA MET A 190 3.93 -23.36 14.62
C MET A 190 4.66 -23.81 15.89
N ARG A 191 4.97 -22.88 16.81
CA ARG A 191 5.62 -23.21 18.09
C ARG A 191 4.77 -24.15 18.94
N HIS A 192 3.45 -23.99 18.94
CA HIS A 192 2.58 -24.89 19.70
C HIS A 192 2.49 -26.29 19.07
N HIS A 193 2.24 -26.38 17.77
CA HIS A 193 2.02 -27.65 17.10
C HIS A 193 3.30 -28.38 16.70
N GLN A 194 4.44 -27.68 16.73
CA GLN A 194 5.73 -28.18 16.23
C GLN A 194 5.65 -28.63 14.75
N LYS A 195 4.78 -28.00 13.96
CA LYS A 195 4.55 -28.26 12.54
C LYS A 195 5.01 -27.09 11.67
N GLU A 196 5.12 -27.35 10.37
CA GLU A 196 5.35 -26.31 9.37
C GLU A 196 4.12 -25.39 9.23
N ASN A 197 4.31 -24.20 8.70
CA ASN A 197 3.26 -23.24 8.43
C ASN A 197 2.15 -23.85 7.55
N PHE A 198 0.95 -24.01 8.11
CA PHE A 198 -0.18 -24.63 7.41
C PHE A 198 -0.60 -23.84 6.15
N LEU A 199 -0.30 -22.54 6.07
CA LEU A 199 -0.54 -21.75 4.86
C LEU A 199 0.43 -22.14 3.73
N TYR A 200 1.69 -22.41 4.08
CA TYR A 200 2.70 -22.87 3.13
C TYR A 200 2.40 -24.30 2.65
N GLU A 201 2.14 -25.23 3.58
CA GLU A 201 1.85 -26.64 3.27
C GLU A 201 0.59 -26.81 2.39
N HIS A 202 -0.34 -25.87 2.47
CA HIS A 202 -1.61 -25.91 1.73
C HIS A 202 -1.78 -24.78 0.73
N PHE A 203 -0.68 -24.15 0.30
CA PHE A 203 -0.72 -22.99 -0.59
C PHE A 203 -1.45 -23.27 -1.92
N ASP A 204 -1.38 -24.49 -2.47
CA ASP A 204 -2.13 -24.84 -3.70
C ASP A 204 -3.65 -24.79 -3.52
N LYS A 205 -4.15 -25.09 -2.31
CA LYS A 205 -5.59 -24.94 -1.99
C LYS A 205 -6.00 -23.47 -1.94
N ILE A 206 -5.10 -22.60 -1.43
CA ILE A 206 -5.28 -21.15 -1.40
C ILE A 206 -5.30 -20.61 -2.84
N LEU A 207 -4.34 -21.02 -3.68
CA LEU A 207 -4.27 -20.63 -5.10
C LEU A 207 -5.51 -21.04 -5.88
N LYS A 208 -6.09 -22.22 -5.61
CA LYS A 208 -7.33 -22.65 -6.24
C LYS A 208 -8.49 -21.67 -5.98
N ILE A 209 -8.62 -21.19 -4.74
CA ILE A 209 -9.62 -20.18 -4.38
C ILE A 209 -9.26 -18.84 -5.04
N ALA A 210 -8.01 -18.41 -4.97
CA ALA A 210 -7.59 -17.15 -5.60
C ALA A 210 -7.90 -17.12 -7.10
N ALA A 211 -7.60 -18.20 -7.82
CA ALA A 211 -7.88 -18.33 -9.25
C ALA A 211 -9.38 -18.34 -9.58
N GLU A 212 -10.22 -18.96 -8.75
CA GLU A 212 -11.67 -18.99 -8.99
C GLU A 212 -12.30 -17.57 -8.97
N TYR A 213 -11.77 -16.69 -8.12
CA TYR A 213 -12.32 -15.36 -7.87
C TYR A 213 -11.46 -14.21 -8.42
N ASP A 214 -10.35 -14.52 -9.11
CA ASP A 214 -9.36 -13.56 -9.61
C ASP A 214 -8.77 -12.66 -8.50
N ILE A 215 -8.54 -13.25 -7.31
CA ILE A 215 -7.93 -12.54 -6.18
C ILE A 215 -6.45 -12.33 -6.47
N THR A 216 -5.98 -11.08 -6.32
CA THR A 216 -4.54 -10.81 -6.33
C THR A 216 -3.93 -11.21 -4.98
N MET A 217 -2.90 -12.03 -5.02
CA MET A 217 -2.18 -12.46 -3.82
C MET A 217 -1.22 -11.36 -3.38
N SER A 218 -1.33 -10.91 -2.13
CA SER A 218 -0.32 -10.09 -1.47
C SER A 218 0.48 -11.01 -0.55
N LEU A 219 1.70 -11.37 -0.92
CA LEU A 219 2.49 -12.30 -0.11
C LEU A 219 3.09 -11.55 1.08
N GLY A 220 2.56 -11.81 2.27
CA GLY A 220 2.82 -11.02 3.48
C GLY A 220 4.22 -11.25 4.05
N ASP A 221 4.81 -10.18 4.56
CA ASP A 221 6.12 -10.14 5.22
C ASP A 221 6.01 -10.43 6.72
N GLY A 222 5.71 -11.69 7.05
CA GLY A 222 5.52 -12.14 8.43
C GLY A 222 6.71 -11.87 9.35
N LEU A 223 7.92 -11.78 8.80
CA LEU A 223 9.19 -11.54 9.48
C LEU A 223 9.80 -10.19 9.09
N ARG A 224 9.01 -9.17 8.72
CA ARG A 224 9.58 -7.82 8.54
C ARG A 224 10.25 -7.27 9.81
N PRO A 225 11.24 -6.37 9.67
CA PRO A 225 11.87 -5.69 10.80
C PRO A 225 10.94 -4.66 11.42
N GLY A 226 10.86 -4.66 12.75
CA GLY A 226 10.09 -3.68 13.54
C GLY A 226 10.92 -2.57 14.15
N CYS A 227 12.25 -2.64 14.02
CA CYS A 227 13.17 -1.57 14.38
C CYS A 227 14.36 -1.61 13.42
N THR A 228 15.06 -0.49 13.30
CA THR A 228 16.20 -0.35 12.39
C THR A 228 17.35 -1.32 12.66
N ALA A 229 17.50 -1.82 13.89
CA ALA A 229 18.52 -2.80 14.25
C ALA A 229 18.24 -4.21 13.72
N ASP A 230 16.97 -4.53 13.46
CA ASP A 230 16.54 -5.83 12.91
C ASP A 230 16.46 -5.81 11.37
N ALA A 231 16.76 -4.67 10.75
CA ALA A 231 16.62 -4.46 9.30
C ALA A 231 17.64 -5.27 8.49
N ASN A 232 17.20 -5.84 7.37
CA ASN A 232 17.99 -6.67 6.45
C ASN A 232 18.65 -7.87 7.15
N ASP A 233 18.06 -8.38 8.24
CA ASP A 233 18.61 -9.52 8.95
C ASP A 233 18.35 -10.87 8.25
N GLU A 234 18.93 -11.93 8.82
CA GLU A 234 18.79 -13.30 8.29
C GLU A 234 17.32 -13.74 8.21
N ALA A 235 16.49 -13.38 9.19
CA ALA A 235 15.09 -13.79 9.24
C ALA A 235 14.26 -13.14 8.13
N GLN A 236 14.45 -11.84 7.89
CA GLN A 236 13.76 -11.11 6.84
C GLN A 236 14.08 -11.69 5.46
N PHE A 237 15.37 -11.87 5.16
CA PHE A 237 15.76 -12.37 3.85
C PHE A 237 15.45 -13.86 3.67
N ALA A 238 15.50 -14.67 4.73
CA ALA A 238 15.07 -16.07 4.65
C ALA A 238 13.57 -16.18 4.27
N GLU A 239 12.70 -15.33 4.83
CA GLU A 239 11.31 -15.26 4.37
C GLU A 239 11.22 -14.82 2.91
N LEU A 240 11.97 -13.79 2.50
CA LEU A 240 11.96 -13.28 1.12
C LEU A 240 12.30 -14.36 0.08
N GLU A 241 13.28 -15.23 0.35
CA GLU A 241 13.60 -16.37 -0.54
C GLU A 241 12.39 -17.30 -0.74
N VAL A 242 11.63 -17.55 0.33
CA VAL A 242 10.39 -18.34 0.27
C VAL A 242 9.29 -17.60 -0.48
N LEU A 243 9.18 -16.28 -0.30
CA LEU A 243 8.23 -15.48 -1.08
C LEU A 243 8.53 -15.56 -2.58
N GLY A 244 9.80 -15.55 -3.00
CA GLY A 244 10.18 -15.78 -4.39
C GLY A 244 9.73 -17.14 -4.94
N GLU A 245 9.80 -18.20 -4.13
CA GLU A 245 9.21 -19.51 -4.47
C GLU A 245 7.70 -19.42 -4.66
N LEU A 246 7.01 -18.77 -3.72
CA LEU A 246 5.55 -18.61 -3.77
C LEU A 246 5.09 -17.73 -4.94
N VAL A 247 5.86 -16.71 -5.33
CA VAL A 247 5.61 -15.92 -6.55
C VAL A 247 5.59 -16.83 -7.78
N ARG A 248 6.59 -17.71 -7.95
CA ARG A 248 6.62 -18.67 -9.07
C ARG A 248 5.38 -19.57 -9.07
N ARG A 249 4.94 -20.02 -7.90
CA ARG A 249 3.71 -20.84 -7.76
C ARG A 249 2.46 -20.06 -8.14
N CYS A 250 2.33 -18.80 -7.73
CA CYS A 250 1.23 -17.92 -8.16
C CYS A 250 1.22 -17.75 -9.69
N LYS A 251 2.37 -17.42 -10.30
CA LYS A 251 2.51 -17.28 -11.76
C LYS A 251 2.13 -18.56 -12.51
N ALA A 252 2.58 -19.72 -12.02
CA ALA A 252 2.24 -21.02 -12.61
C ALA A 252 0.73 -21.34 -12.53
N ALA A 253 0.04 -20.80 -11.53
CA ALA A 253 -1.41 -20.94 -11.36
C ALA A 253 -2.23 -19.83 -12.05
N ASN A 254 -1.59 -18.95 -12.85
CA ASN A 254 -2.21 -17.75 -13.43
C ASN A 254 -2.87 -16.82 -12.39
N VAL A 255 -2.35 -16.82 -11.16
CA VAL A 255 -2.82 -15.93 -10.09
C VAL A 255 -1.88 -14.73 -10.02
N GLN A 256 -2.45 -13.52 -10.11
CA GLN A 256 -1.71 -12.27 -9.96
C GLN A 256 -1.11 -12.18 -8.55
N VAL A 257 0.12 -11.68 -8.44
CA VAL A 257 0.86 -11.63 -7.17
C VAL A 257 1.68 -10.35 -7.02
N MET A 258 1.62 -9.79 -5.82
CA MET A 258 2.54 -8.76 -5.32
C MET A 258 3.15 -9.24 -4.00
N VAL A 259 4.29 -8.67 -3.62
CA VAL A 259 5.06 -9.06 -2.43
C VAL A 259 5.03 -7.92 -1.43
N GLU A 260 4.80 -8.21 -0.15
CA GLU A 260 4.91 -7.23 0.92
C GLU A 260 6.35 -7.11 1.43
N GLY A 261 6.70 -5.92 1.90
CA GLY A 261 8.07 -5.58 2.29
C GLY A 261 8.15 -4.66 3.50
N PRO A 262 9.37 -4.41 3.97
CA PRO A 262 9.66 -4.08 5.35
C PRO A 262 9.01 -2.82 5.91
N GLY A 263 9.00 -2.81 7.25
CA GLY A 263 8.55 -1.71 8.10
C GLY A 263 9.66 -0.74 8.49
N HIS A 264 10.69 -1.17 9.23
CA HIS A 264 11.76 -0.27 9.71
C HIS A 264 13.09 -0.57 9.04
N VAL A 265 13.61 0.37 8.24
CA VAL A 265 14.84 0.20 7.47
C VAL A 265 15.61 1.52 7.40
N PRO A 266 16.84 1.61 7.96
CA PRO A 266 17.64 2.82 7.85
C PRO A 266 18.02 3.09 6.39
N LEU A 267 18.14 4.38 6.03
CA LEU A 267 18.29 4.83 4.63
C LEU A 267 19.31 4.05 3.78
N HIS A 268 20.48 3.77 4.35
CA HIS A 268 21.58 3.10 3.65
C HIS A 268 21.30 1.64 3.28
N LEU A 269 20.26 1.02 3.84
CA LEU A 269 19.86 -0.37 3.58
C LEU A 269 18.66 -0.50 2.64
N ILE A 270 18.00 0.61 2.29
CA ILE A 270 16.80 0.59 1.46
C ILE A 270 17.11 0.10 0.04
N GLU A 271 18.19 0.58 -0.57
CA GLU A 271 18.57 0.16 -1.93
C GLU A 271 18.76 -1.35 -2.05
N GLU A 272 19.56 -1.93 -1.14
CA GLU A 272 19.77 -3.38 -1.08
C GLU A 272 18.45 -4.13 -0.93
N ASN A 273 17.56 -3.65 -0.06
CA ASN A 273 16.29 -4.30 0.20
C ASN A 273 15.41 -4.38 -1.05
N ILE A 274 15.25 -3.25 -1.74
CA ILE A 274 14.39 -3.17 -2.93
C ILE A 274 15.00 -3.98 -4.09
N ILE A 275 16.30 -3.84 -4.36
CA ILE A 275 16.95 -4.56 -5.46
C ILE A 275 16.86 -6.07 -5.23
N ARG A 276 17.14 -6.53 -4.01
CA ARG A 276 17.12 -7.95 -3.67
C ARG A 276 15.73 -8.55 -3.79
N GLU A 277 14.67 -7.82 -3.39
CA GLU A 277 13.30 -8.27 -3.63
C GLU A 277 13.01 -8.43 -5.12
N LYS A 278 13.34 -7.42 -5.93
CA LYS A 278 13.07 -7.47 -7.38
C LYS A 278 13.78 -8.61 -8.07
N GLU A 279 14.98 -8.98 -7.60
CA GLU A 279 15.72 -10.13 -8.11
C GLU A 279 15.09 -11.46 -7.68
N ILE A 280 14.83 -11.67 -6.39
CA ILE A 280 14.32 -12.94 -5.84
C ILE A 280 12.89 -13.22 -6.30
N CYS A 281 12.06 -12.19 -6.33
CA CYS A 281 10.63 -12.25 -6.65
C CYS A 281 10.35 -12.00 -8.14
N GLU A 282 11.36 -12.08 -9.01
CA GLU A 282 11.23 -12.00 -10.47
C GLU A 282 10.45 -10.77 -10.94
N GLY A 283 10.75 -9.62 -10.34
CA GLY A 283 10.15 -8.32 -10.65
C GLY A 283 8.69 -8.13 -10.26
N ALA A 284 8.12 -9.01 -9.42
CA ALA A 284 6.77 -8.83 -8.89
C ALA A 284 6.57 -7.43 -8.27
N PRO A 285 5.37 -6.83 -8.33
CA PRO A 285 5.12 -5.55 -7.68
C PRO A 285 5.43 -5.60 -6.18
N PHE A 286 6.12 -4.58 -5.69
CA PHE A 286 6.59 -4.56 -4.30
C PHE A 286 5.81 -3.54 -3.46
N TYR A 287 5.26 -4.02 -2.34
CA TYR A 287 4.34 -3.31 -1.46
C TYR A 287 4.96 -3.10 -0.07
N VAL A 288 5.46 -1.90 0.22
CA VAL A 288 6.24 -1.62 1.44
C VAL A 288 5.47 -0.78 2.46
N LEU A 289 5.72 -1.00 3.76
CA LEU A 289 5.12 -0.23 4.86
C LEU A 289 6.05 0.89 5.33
N GLY A 290 5.89 2.10 4.79
CA GLY A 290 6.90 3.16 4.93
C GLY A 290 7.99 2.96 3.87
N PRO A 291 9.21 2.49 4.21
CA PRO A 291 9.70 2.12 5.54
C PRO A 291 10.08 3.30 6.45
N LEU A 292 10.02 3.10 7.77
CA LEU A 292 10.49 4.03 8.78
C LEU A 292 12.03 3.99 8.84
N VAL A 293 12.67 5.14 8.66
CA VAL A 293 14.13 5.24 8.57
C VAL A 293 14.84 5.37 9.93
N MET A 294 14.07 5.49 11.00
CA MET A 294 14.55 5.68 12.37
C MET A 294 13.43 5.38 13.39
N ASP A 295 13.79 5.03 14.61
CA ASP A 295 12.85 4.49 15.61
C ASP A 295 12.46 5.47 16.73
N TYR A 296 13.10 6.66 16.80
CA TYR A 296 12.93 7.60 17.92
C TYR A 296 12.09 8.84 17.56
N ALA A 297 11.23 8.74 16.55
CA ALA A 297 10.35 9.83 16.08
C ALA A 297 8.85 9.50 16.20
N ALA A 298 8.46 8.61 17.12
CA ALA A 298 7.05 8.26 17.36
C ALA A 298 6.17 9.53 17.52
N GLY A 299 5.02 9.53 16.87
CA GLY A 299 4.19 10.74 16.67
C GLY A 299 4.44 11.46 15.35
N TYR A 300 5.58 11.19 14.70
CA TYR A 300 5.99 11.71 13.39
C TYR A 300 6.36 10.60 12.42
N ASP A 301 5.90 9.37 12.66
CA ASP A 301 6.27 8.20 11.85
C ASP A 301 5.77 8.28 10.39
N HIS A 302 4.72 9.05 10.13
CA HIS A 302 4.33 9.42 8.77
C HIS A 302 5.43 10.18 8.00
N ILE A 303 6.29 10.96 8.68
CA ILE A 303 7.41 11.68 8.09
C ILE A 303 8.59 10.72 7.86
N THR A 304 8.95 9.93 8.87
CA THR A 304 10.04 8.94 8.74
C THR A 304 9.71 7.90 7.67
N GLY A 305 8.45 7.45 7.64
CA GLY A 305 7.90 6.58 6.63
C GLY A 305 7.87 7.20 5.24
N ALA A 306 7.54 8.49 5.10
CA ALA A 306 7.59 9.17 3.80
C ALA A 306 9.01 9.32 3.24
N ILE A 307 10.00 9.55 4.11
CA ILE A 307 11.41 9.61 3.72
C ILE A 307 11.86 8.25 3.16
N GLY A 308 11.61 7.17 3.90
CA GLY A 308 11.98 5.82 3.44
C GLY A 308 11.15 5.38 2.24
N GLY A 309 9.85 5.66 2.21
CA GLY A 309 8.95 5.32 1.11
C GLY A 309 9.30 6.01 -0.19
N ALA A 310 9.75 7.27 -0.15
CA ALA A 310 10.23 7.96 -1.35
C ALA A 310 11.48 7.28 -1.91
N LEU A 311 12.42 6.89 -1.06
CA LEU A 311 13.65 6.22 -1.48
C LEU A 311 13.36 4.78 -1.98
N ALA A 312 12.51 4.04 -1.27
CA ALA A 312 12.06 2.71 -1.65
C ALA A 312 11.38 2.73 -3.03
N ALA A 313 10.45 3.66 -3.23
CA ALA A 313 9.73 3.79 -4.51
C ALA A 313 10.63 4.28 -5.66
N TYR A 314 11.65 5.10 -5.34
CA TYR A 314 12.67 5.48 -6.31
C TYR A 314 13.45 4.26 -6.83
N TYR A 315 13.85 3.36 -5.92
CA TYR A 315 14.59 2.14 -6.27
C TYR A 315 13.73 1.04 -6.88
N GLY A 316 12.40 1.05 -6.68
CA GLY A 316 11.52 0.08 -7.33
C GLY A 316 10.28 -0.37 -6.57
N ALA A 317 9.98 0.14 -5.37
CA ALA A 317 8.69 -0.12 -4.75
C ALA A 317 7.55 0.49 -5.59
N ASP A 318 6.47 -0.26 -5.76
CA ASP A 318 5.35 0.12 -6.65
C ASP A 318 4.11 0.54 -5.87
N PHE A 319 4.04 0.13 -4.60
CA PHE A 319 2.89 0.34 -3.73
C PHE A 319 3.38 0.70 -2.33
N LEU A 320 2.89 1.81 -1.79
CA LEU A 320 3.25 2.30 -0.46
C LEU A 320 2.07 2.12 0.49
N CYS A 321 2.25 1.31 1.53
CA CYS A 321 1.34 1.33 2.67
C CYS A 321 1.65 2.56 3.48
N TYR A 322 0.64 3.38 3.70
CA TYR A 322 0.84 4.61 4.46
C TYR A 322 1.26 4.33 5.91
N VAL A 323 1.87 5.33 6.53
CA VAL A 323 2.13 5.34 7.97
C VAL A 323 1.47 6.59 8.52
N THR A 324 0.70 6.45 9.59
CA THR A 324 0.00 7.59 10.21
C THR A 324 0.87 8.22 11.30
N PRO A 325 0.62 9.49 11.71
CA PRO A 325 1.22 10.05 12.91
C PRO A 325 0.96 9.22 14.18
N ALA A 326 -0.11 8.43 14.19
CA ALA A 326 -0.53 7.62 15.33
C ALA A 326 0.17 6.25 15.42
N GLU A 327 1.02 5.89 14.43
CA GLU A 327 1.78 4.64 14.44
C GLU A 327 2.55 4.47 15.76
N HIS A 328 2.62 3.24 16.26
CA HIS A 328 3.19 2.88 17.57
C HIS A 328 2.51 3.47 18.82
N LEU A 329 1.50 4.33 18.68
CA LEU A 329 0.91 5.06 19.80
C LEU A 329 -0.57 4.73 20.04
N ARG A 330 -1.40 4.79 19.00
CA ARG A 330 -2.86 4.59 19.12
C ARG A 330 -3.52 4.31 17.77
N LEU A 331 -4.83 4.05 17.80
CA LEU A 331 -5.63 4.03 16.58
C LEU A 331 -5.70 5.44 15.96
N PRO A 332 -5.58 5.56 14.62
CA PRO A 332 -5.60 6.85 13.94
C PRO A 332 -6.98 7.50 13.98
N THR A 333 -7.01 8.82 14.07
CA THR A 333 -8.18 9.68 13.86
C THR A 333 -8.36 10.00 12.37
N LEU A 334 -9.40 10.75 12.01
CA LEU A 334 -9.60 11.24 10.64
C LEU A 334 -8.43 12.09 10.15
N GLU A 335 -7.87 12.95 11.01
CA GLU A 335 -6.73 13.79 10.63
C GLU A 335 -5.46 12.95 10.46
N ASP A 336 -5.22 11.99 11.36
CA ASP A 336 -4.04 11.09 11.25
C ASP A 336 -4.08 10.29 9.93
N VAL A 337 -5.28 9.86 9.50
CA VAL A 337 -5.48 9.19 8.20
C VAL A 337 -5.16 10.15 7.05
N ARG A 338 -5.68 11.38 7.08
CA ARG A 338 -5.39 12.39 6.07
C ARG A 338 -3.88 12.66 5.96
N GLU A 339 -3.22 12.93 7.09
CA GLU A 339 -1.79 13.23 7.11
C GLU A 339 -0.95 12.05 6.59
N GLY A 340 -1.27 10.81 6.98
CA GLY A 340 -0.58 9.62 6.47
C GLY A 340 -0.73 9.44 4.96
N VAL A 341 -1.94 9.63 4.41
CA VAL A 341 -2.17 9.52 2.96
C VAL A 341 -1.42 10.63 2.21
N ILE A 342 -1.50 11.88 2.69
CA ILE A 342 -0.81 13.01 2.05
C ILE A 342 0.70 12.84 2.09
N ALA A 343 1.27 12.38 3.21
CA ALA A 343 2.70 12.12 3.34
C ALA A 343 3.18 11.04 2.35
N SER A 344 2.43 9.94 2.24
CA SER A 344 2.73 8.85 1.29
C SER A 344 2.57 9.30 -0.17
N LYS A 345 1.60 10.18 -0.44
CA LYS A 345 1.39 10.77 -1.77
C LYS A 345 2.51 11.71 -2.19
N ILE A 346 3.06 12.47 -1.24
CA ILE A 346 4.27 13.27 -1.47
C ILE A 346 5.45 12.35 -1.77
N ALA A 347 5.62 11.26 -1.01
CA ALA A 347 6.69 10.29 -1.24
C ALA A 347 6.60 9.63 -2.62
N ALA A 348 5.42 9.12 -2.99
CA ALA A 348 5.14 8.54 -4.30
C ALA A 348 5.42 9.53 -5.44
N ALA A 349 4.88 10.76 -5.36
CA ALA A 349 5.07 11.77 -6.40
C ALA A 349 6.54 12.23 -6.54
N ALA A 350 7.27 12.32 -5.42
CA ALA A 350 8.70 12.64 -5.43
C ALA A 350 9.52 11.55 -6.14
N ALA A 351 9.20 10.29 -5.89
CA ALA A 351 9.82 9.15 -6.56
C ALA A 351 9.43 9.09 -8.06
N ASP A 352 8.17 9.28 -8.42
CA ASP A 352 7.71 9.33 -9.82
C ASP A 352 8.39 10.45 -10.61
N LEU A 353 8.53 11.64 -10.02
CA LEU A 353 9.29 12.74 -10.60
C LEU A 353 10.75 12.36 -10.83
N SER A 354 11.38 11.72 -9.84
CA SER A 354 12.79 11.30 -9.89
C SER A 354 13.02 10.16 -10.89
N ARG A 355 12.01 9.31 -11.11
CA ARG A 355 11.94 8.29 -12.16
C ARG A 355 11.54 8.86 -13.53
N LYS A 356 11.47 10.19 -13.65
CA LYS A 356 11.20 10.95 -14.87
C LYS A 356 9.83 10.66 -15.51
N ARG A 357 8.81 10.41 -14.69
CA ARG A 357 7.44 10.23 -15.18
C ARG A 357 6.95 11.51 -15.87
N PRO A 358 6.52 11.47 -17.16
CA PRO A 358 6.18 12.68 -17.92
C PRO A 358 5.08 13.54 -17.30
N ALA A 359 4.06 12.91 -16.69
CA ALA A 359 2.96 13.61 -16.03
C ALA A 359 3.44 14.44 -14.83
N GLU A 360 4.33 13.88 -13.99
CA GLU A 360 4.87 14.57 -12.82
C GLU A 360 5.85 15.68 -13.22
N ILE A 361 6.70 15.46 -14.24
CA ILE A 361 7.56 16.52 -14.78
C ILE A 361 6.71 17.71 -15.25
N ARG A 362 5.65 17.45 -16.02
CA ARG A 362 4.76 18.50 -16.52
C ARG A 362 4.10 19.26 -15.39
N ARG A 363 3.49 18.55 -14.44
CA ARG A 363 2.86 19.14 -13.26
C ARG A 363 3.82 20.03 -12.46
N ASN A 364 5.07 19.58 -12.28
CA ASN A 364 6.09 20.32 -11.53
C ASN A 364 6.52 21.61 -12.27
N LEU A 365 6.68 21.53 -13.59
CA LEU A 365 6.98 22.70 -14.43
C LEU A 365 5.82 23.71 -14.44
N GLU A 366 4.58 23.25 -14.60
CA GLU A 366 3.38 24.10 -14.55
C GLU A 366 3.22 24.79 -13.19
N MET A 367 3.44 24.07 -12.09
CA MET A 367 3.46 24.65 -10.73
C MET A 367 4.54 25.73 -10.60
N SER A 368 5.74 25.48 -11.13
CA SER A 368 6.85 26.43 -11.07
C SER A 368 6.59 27.69 -11.90
N ALA A 369 5.98 27.55 -13.08
CA ALA A 369 5.54 28.67 -13.90
C ALA A 369 4.44 29.48 -13.20
N ALA A 370 3.46 28.80 -12.58
CA ALA A 370 2.40 29.46 -11.81
C ALA A 370 2.96 30.24 -10.61
N ARG A 371 3.95 29.69 -9.89
CA ARG A 371 4.67 30.38 -8.80
C ARG A 371 5.39 31.64 -9.29
N LYS A 372 6.08 31.55 -10.43
CA LYS A 372 6.76 32.70 -11.04
C LYS A 372 5.79 33.85 -11.34
N ASN A 373 4.58 33.52 -11.78
CA ASN A 373 3.56 34.47 -12.20
C ASN A 373 2.58 34.87 -11.08
N PHE A 374 2.80 34.41 -9.83
CA PHE A 374 1.86 34.58 -8.72
C PHE A 374 0.43 34.10 -9.02
N ASP A 375 0.29 33.09 -9.90
CA ASP A 375 -1.00 32.49 -10.23
C ASP A 375 -1.40 31.50 -9.12
N TRP A 376 -2.02 32.04 -8.08
CA TRP A 376 -2.44 31.29 -6.89
C TRP A 376 -3.51 30.24 -7.19
N GLU A 377 -4.37 30.47 -8.18
CA GLU A 377 -5.43 29.53 -8.57
C GLU A 377 -4.84 28.29 -9.25
N THR A 378 -3.90 28.48 -10.19
CA THR A 378 -3.20 27.35 -10.81
C THR A 378 -2.34 26.61 -9.78
N GLN A 379 -1.63 27.33 -8.89
CA GLN A 379 -0.88 26.69 -7.80
C GLN A 379 -1.79 25.84 -6.90
N LYS A 380 -2.96 26.36 -6.51
CA LYS A 380 -3.95 25.63 -5.71
C LYS A 380 -4.41 24.37 -6.44
N LYS A 381 -4.83 24.49 -7.69
CA LYS A 381 -5.31 23.37 -8.52
C LYS A 381 -4.26 22.26 -8.66
N LEU A 382 -2.99 22.64 -8.83
CA LEU A 382 -1.89 21.69 -9.03
C LEU A 382 -1.31 21.14 -7.71
N SER A 383 -1.64 21.72 -6.56
CA SER A 383 -1.12 21.27 -5.27
C SER A 383 -1.58 19.85 -4.91
N ILE A 384 -0.80 19.14 -4.09
CA ILE A 384 -1.16 17.80 -3.60
C ILE A 384 -2.37 17.85 -2.66
N ASP A 385 -2.47 18.92 -1.87
CA ASP A 385 -3.58 19.20 -0.96
C ASP A 385 -4.09 20.64 -1.15
N PRO A 386 -5.06 20.85 -2.06
CA PRO A 386 -5.66 22.16 -2.30
C PRO A 386 -6.37 22.75 -1.07
N VAL A 387 -6.85 21.90 -0.15
CA VAL A 387 -7.53 22.34 1.08
C VAL A 387 -6.51 22.97 2.02
N LYS A 388 -5.38 22.29 2.26
CA LYS A 388 -4.29 22.84 3.07
C LYS A 388 -3.63 24.04 2.40
N PHE A 389 -3.48 24.02 1.07
CA PHE A 389 -2.99 25.17 0.31
C PHE A 389 -3.83 26.43 0.58
N SER A 390 -5.15 26.35 0.42
CA SER A 390 -6.05 27.49 0.67
C SER A 390 -6.00 27.99 2.10
N LYS A 391 -5.97 27.08 3.09
CA LYS A 391 -5.88 27.45 4.51
C LYS A 391 -4.61 28.25 4.84
N TYR A 392 -3.49 27.95 4.17
CA TYR A 392 -2.24 28.68 4.37
C TYR A 392 -2.21 30.01 3.60
N LEU A 393 -2.79 30.04 2.41
CA LEU A 393 -2.91 31.27 1.63
C LEU A 393 -3.79 32.31 2.33
N GLU A 394 -4.96 31.92 2.83
CA GLU A 394 -5.86 32.82 3.58
C GLU A 394 -5.15 33.50 4.75
N LYS A 395 -4.34 32.76 5.50
CA LYS A 395 -3.54 33.32 6.60
C LYS A 395 -2.48 34.31 6.11
N ALA A 396 -1.91 34.09 4.94
CA ALA A 396 -0.98 35.04 4.33
C ALA A 396 -1.69 36.32 3.89
N ASP A 397 -2.91 36.21 3.33
CA ASP A 397 -3.73 37.34 2.88
C ASP A 397 -4.13 38.26 4.04
N THR A 398 -4.40 37.69 5.23
CA THR A 398 -4.70 38.49 6.45
C THR A 398 -3.51 39.31 6.98
N CYS A 399 -2.32 39.18 6.40
CA CYS A 399 -1.14 39.95 6.79
C CYS A 399 -0.87 41.20 5.93
N GLY A 400 -1.71 41.50 4.93
CA GLY A 400 -1.56 42.66 4.04
C GLY A 400 -2.85 43.49 3.90
N ASP A 401 -2.70 44.80 3.67
CA ASP A 401 -3.79 45.78 3.58
C ASP A 401 -4.38 45.96 2.16
N ASP A 402 -4.09 45.09 1.18
CA ASP A 402 -4.46 45.34 -0.24
C ASP A 402 -5.10 44.13 -0.96
N ASP A 403 -6.20 44.39 -1.67
CA ASP A 403 -7.04 43.46 -2.46
C ASP A 403 -6.42 43.00 -3.80
N ASN A 404 -5.09 43.06 -3.98
CA ASN A 404 -4.46 42.94 -5.29
C ASN A 404 -3.88 41.54 -5.61
N LYS A 405 -4.17 41.01 -6.80
CA LYS A 405 -3.82 39.62 -7.22
C LYS A 405 -2.33 39.35 -7.50
N GLU A 406 -1.49 40.39 -7.53
CA GLU A 406 -0.04 40.29 -7.76
C GLU A 406 0.80 40.37 -6.48
N ILE A 407 0.16 40.14 -5.32
CA ILE A 407 0.86 40.20 -4.03
C ILE A 407 1.62 38.88 -3.81
N PRO A 408 2.94 38.93 -3.56
CA PRO A 408 3.71 37.78 -3.16
C PRO A 408 3.26 37.29 -1.77
N CYS A 409 3.60 36.05 -1.39
CA CYS A 409 3.28 35.56 -0.05
C CYS A 409 3.87 36.44 1.06
N SER A 410 3.30 36.33 2.26
CA SER A 410 3.67 37.12 3.44
C SER A 410 5.12 36.93 3.94
N MET A 411 5.85 35.92 3.44
CA MET A 411 7.21 35.60 3.91
C MET A 411 8.23 36.72 3.66
N CYS A 412 8.14 37.45 2.54
CA CYS A 412 9.15 38.45 2.14
C CYS A 412 8.57 39.85 1.87
N GLY A 413 7.24 39.97 1.73
CA GLY A 413 6.58 41.23 1.37
C GLY A 413 7.18 41.85 0.09
N GLU A 414 7.50 43.14 0.16
CA GLU A 414 8.10 43.90 -0.96
C GLU A 414 9.44 43.34 -1.43
N TRP A 415 10.18 42.63 -0.57
CA TRP A 415 11.48 42.03 -0.88
C TRP A 415 11.38 40.65 -1.52
N CYS A 416 10.22 40.28 -2.07
CA CYS A 416 10.03 39.00 -2.76
C CYS A 416 11.08 38.81 -3.87
N ALA A 417 11.92 37.79 -3.74
CA ALA A 417 13.01 37.51 -4.67
C ALA A 417 12.53 37.34 -6.13
N ILE A 418 11.37 36.71 -6.35
CA ILE A 418 10.79 36.53 -7.70
C ILE A 418 10.42 37.88 -8.31
N LYS A 419 9.80 38.78 -7.53
CA LYS A 419 9.41 40.12 -7.98
C LYS A 419 10.63 41.00 -8.25
N GLN A 420 11.65 40.91 -7.39
CA GLN A 420 12.88 41.68 -7.52
C GLN A 420 13.71 41.24 -8.73
N ALA A 421 13.79 39.94 -9.02
CA ALA A 421 14.55 39.41 -10.15
C ALA A 421 13.85 39.57 -11.52
N ALA A 422 12.56 39.95 -11.54
CA ALA A 422 11.79 40.19 -12.76
C ALA A 422 11.83 41.67 -13.23
N LYS A 423 12.33 42.58 -12.38
CA LYS A 423 12.65 43.97 -12.73
C LYS A 423 14.06 44.05 -13.29
#